data_AF-A0A7V9PBI5-F1
#
_entry.id   AF-A0A7V9PBI5-F1
#
_cell.length_a   1.000
_cell.length_b   1.000
_cell.length_c   1.000
_cell.angle_alpha   90.00
_cell.angle_beta   90.00
_cell.angle_gamma   90.00
#
_symmetry.space_group_name_H-M   'P 1'
#
loop_
_entity.id
_entity.type
_entity.pdbx_description
1 polymer ?
#
loop_
_entity_poly.entity_id
_entity_poly.type
_entity_poly.pdbx_seq_one_letter_code
_entity_poly.pdbx_strand_id
1 'polypeptide(L)'
;QGTVGGHFRHCLEFVNCFLAGIAAGRVDYDSRQRNHLIETRREYARAEYARTIRALDEFSPPEAKNTILVKPEGLARDEDFWCASSIERELEFLRSHTIHHYALINFKLRALNFDVPPEFGVAPSTLRFWKQEKSAAGG
;
A
#
# COMPACT_ATOMS: atom_id res chain seq x y z
N GLN A 1 -2.05 -8.03 17.18
CA GLN A 1 -1.18 -7.36 16.18
C GLN A 1 -0.84 -8.34 15.06
N GLY A 2 -0.73 -7.89 13.80
CA GLY A 2 -0.55 -8.76 12.62
C GLY A 2 0.86 -9.35 12.45
N THR A 3 0.98 -10.37 11.59
CA THR A 3 2.26 -11.00 11.21
C THR A 3 2.95 -10.23 10.07
N VAL A 4 4.21 -10.56 9.75
CA VAL A 4 4.89 -9.98 8.56
C VAL A 4 4.09 -10.29 7.28
N GLY A 5 3.70 -11.54 7.08
CA GLY A 5 2.89 -11.95 5.93
C GLY A 5 1.51 -11.29 5.92
N GLY A 6 0.90 -11.08 7.10
CA GLY A 6 -0.39 -10.41 7.23
C GLY A 6 -0.34 -8.94 6.82
N HIS A 7 0.70 -8.20 7.23
CA HIS A 7 0.91 -6.83 6.77
C HIS A 7 1.21 -6.76 5.27
N PHE A 8 2.05 -7.67 4.75
CA PHE A 8 2.36 -7.73 3.33
C PHE A 8 1.11 -8.01 2.48
N ARG A 9 0.31 -9.01 2.87
CA ARG A 9 -0.98 -9.33 2.27
C ARG A 9 -1.91 -8.12 2.28
N HIS A 10 -2.06 -7.45 3.41
CA HIS A 10 -2.96 -6.31 3.54
C HIS A 10 -2.63 -5.19 2.54
N CYS A 11 -1.35 -4.82 2.39
CA CYS A 11 -0.94 -3.84 1.38
C CYS A 11 -1.28 -4.29 -0.04
N LEU A 12 -0.97 -5.55 -0.36
CA LEU A 12 -1.16 -6.07 -1.71
C LEU A 12 -2.64 -6.16 -2.09
N GLU A 13 -3.49 -6.59 -1.16
CA GLU A 13 -4.94 -6.63 -1.34
C GLU A 13 -5.54 -5.24 -1.58
N PHE A 14 -5.01 -4.18 -0.93
CA PHE A 14 -5.45 -2.80 -1.16
C PHE A 14 -5.12 -2.31 -2.57
N VAL A 15 -3.90 -2.55 -3.03
CA VAL A 15 -3.49 -2.17 -4.40
C VAL A 15 -4.30 -2.94 -5.43
N ASN A 16 -4.49 -4.24 -5.24
CA ASN A 16 -5.31 -5.07 -6.13
C ASN A 16 -6.78 -4.62 -6.15
N CYS A 17 -7.32 -4.23 -4.99
CA CYS A 17 -8.68 -3.71 -4.88
C CYS A 17 -8.84 -2.38 -5.66
N PHE A 18 -7.89 -1.47 -5.52
CA PHE A 18 -7.85 -0.24 -6.31
C PHE A 18 -7.84 -0.54 -7.81
N LEU A 19 -6.89 -1.37 -8.29
CA LEU A 19 -6.79 -1.73 -9.71
C LEU A 19 -8.06 -2.38 -10.26
N ALA A 20 -8.75 -3.19 -9.46
CA ALA A 20 -10.00 -3.83 -9.85
C ALA A 20 -11.18 -2.85 -9.94
N GLY A 21 -11.27 -1.88 -9.02
CA GLY A 21 -12.40 -0.94 -8.94
C GLY A 21 -12.24 0.30 -9.83
N ILE A 22 -11.01 0.67 -10.16
CA ILE A 22 -10.75 1.99 -10.74
C ILE A 22 -11.36 2.21 -12.12
N ALA A 23 -11.48 1.17 -12.94
CA ALA A 23 -12.14 1.25 -14.24
C ALA A 23 -13.63 1.66 -14.12
N ALA A 24 -14.31 1.22 -13.06
CA ALA A 24 -15.68 1.63 -12.75
C ALA A 24 -15.74 3.05 -12.15
N GLY A 25 -14.61 3.60 -11.70
CA GLY A 25 -14.53 4.85 -10.94
C GLY A 25 -15.04 4.71 -9.50
N ARG A 26 -15.10 3.47 -8.97
CA ARG A 26 -15.55 3.17 -7.60
C ARG A 26 -14.60 2.17 -6.95
N VAL A 27 -14.08 2.51 -5.78
CA VAL A 27 -13.16 1.65 -5.01
C VAL A 27 -13.74 1.40 -3.62
N ASP A 28 -13.92 0.15 -3.24
CA ASP A 28 -14.35 -0.26 -1.90
C ASP A 28 -13.27 -1.13 -1.25
N TYR A 29 -12.43 -0.54 -0.41
CA TYR A 29 -11.32 -1.24 0.22
C TYR A 29 -11.75 -2.30 1.25
N ASP A 30 -12.98 -2.24 1.77
CA ASP A 30 -13.54 -3.28 2.66
C ASP A 30 -13.91 -4.54 1.87
N SER A 31 -14.29 -4.37 0.60
CA SER A 31 -14.59 -5.45 -0.36
C SER A 31 -13.36 -6.18 -0.90
N ARG A 32 -12.14 -5.78 -0.50
CA ARG A 32 -10.89 -6.42 -0.95
C ARG A 32 -10.94 -7.95 -0.77
N GLN A 33 -10.40 -8.67 -1.77
CA GLN A 33 -10.30 -10.11 -1.72
C GLN A 33 -9.28 -10.54 -0.65
N ARG A 34 -9.73 -11.27 0.36
CA ARG A 34 -8.87 -11.75 1.45
C ARG A 34 -8.20 -13.07 1.06
N ASN A 35 -6.99 -13.01 0.50
CA ASN A 35 -6.28 -14.19 0.01
C ASN A 35 -5.15 -14.60 0.97
N HIS A 36 -5.46 -15.55 1.86
CA HIS A 36 -4.54 -16.01 2.90
C HIS A 36 -3.28 -16.71 2.36
N LEU A 37 -3.25 -17.14 1.10
CA LEU A 37 -2.05 -17.72 0.48
C LEU A 37 -0.92 -16.69 0.35
N ILE A 38 -1.25 -15.40 0.19
CA ILE A 38 -0.26 -14.31 0.16
C ILE A 38 0.50 -14.23 1.49
N GLU A 39 -0.18 -14.51 2.61
CA GLU A 39 0.43 -14.45 3.95
C GLU A 39 1.22 -15.71 4.29
N THR A 40 0.80 -16.88 3.80
CA THR A 40 1.30 -18.19 4.27
C THR A 40 2.21 -18.92 3.29
N ARG A 41 2.25 -18.53 2.02
CA ARG A 41 3.01 -19.24 0.97
C ARG A 41 3.93 -18.25 0.24
N ARG A 42 5.22 -18.26 0.59
CA ARG A 42 6.22 -17.31 0.07
C ARG A 42 6.26 -17.22 -1.46
N GLU A 43 6.28 -18.35 -2.17
CA GLU A 43 6.31 -18.36 -3.64
C GLU A 43 5.02 -17.82 -4.25
N TYR A 44 3.88 -18.09 -3.63
CA TYR A 44 2.60 -17.52 -4.06
C TYR A 44 2.59 -15.99 -3.88
N ALA A 45 3.04 -15.51 -2.71
CA ALA A 45 3.14 -14.09 -2.40
C ALA A 45 4.05 -13.35 -3.39
N ARG A 46 5.20 -13.94 -3.73
CA ARG A 46 6.15 -13.42 -4.72
C ARG A 46 5.53 -13.35 -6.12
N ALA A 47 4.82 -14.40 -6.55
CA ALA A 47 4.15 -14.42 -7.84
C ALA A 47 3.03 -13.37 -7.92
N GLU A 48 2.23 -13.22 -6.86
CA GLU A 48 1.18 -12.21 -6.78
C GLU A 48 1.76 -10.80 -6.77
N TYR A 49 2.80 -10.55 -5.98
CA TYR A 49 3.50 -9.27 -5.95
C TYR A 49 4.01 -8.84 -7.33
N ALA A 50 4.64 -9.77 -8.06
CA ALA A 50 5.10 -9.52 -9.42
C ALA A 50 3.95 -9.27 -10.40
N ARG A 51 2.79 -9.92 -10.22
CA ARG A 51 1.58 -9.63 -11.00
C ARG A 51 1.05 -8.23 -10.73
N THR A 52 0.93 -7.84 -9.47
CA THR A 52 0.44 -6.51 -9.08
C THR A 52 1.36 -5.40 -9.59
N ILE A 53 2.69 -5.59 -9.54
CA ILE A 53 3.63 -4.62 -10.12
C ILE A 53 3.38 -4.46 -11.61
N ARG A 54 3.30 -5.55 -12.39
CA ARG A 54 3.01 -5.45 -13.83
C ARG A 54 1.70 -4.75 -14.12
N ALA A 55 0.65 -5.04 -13.34
CA ALA A 55 -0.64 -4.38 -13.49
C ALA A 55 -0.57 -2.86 -13.18
N LEU A 56 0.29 -2.44 -12.24
CA LEU A 56 0.56 -1.01 -11.99
C LEU A 56 1.39 -0.37 -13.11
N ASP A 57 2.37 -1.08 -13.66
CA ASP A 57 3.21 -0.58 -14.75
C ASP A 57 2.38 -0.39 -16.05
N GLU A 58 1.40 -1.27 -16.27
CA GLU A 58 0.46 -1.23 -17.39
C GLU A 58 -0.76 -0.33 -17.11
N PHE A 59 -0.90 0.18 -15.89
CA PHE A 59 -2.06 0.98 -15.50
C PHE A 59 -2.02 2.35 -16.19
N SER A 60 -3.02 2.58 -17.04
CA SER A 60 -3.32 3.90 -17.59
C SER A 60 -4.59 4.45 -16.94
N PRO A 61 -4.53 5.60 -16.26
CA PRO A 61 -5.71 6.21 -15.68
C PRO A 61 -6.72 6.58 -16.78
N PRO A 62 -8.03 6.38 -16.58
CA PRO A 62 -9.04 6.82 -17.53
C PRO A 62 -9.04 8.35 -17.66
N GLU A 63 -8.73 8.87 -18.85
CA GLU A 63 -8.61 10.33 -19.13
C GLU A 63 -9.87 11.13 -18.78
N ALA A 64 -11.05 10.48 -18.75
CA ALA A 64 -12.35 11.12 -18.57
C ALA A 64 -12.84 11.23 -17.12
N LYS A 65 -12.10 10.73 -16.12
CA LYS A 65 -12.57 10.70 -14.71
C LYS A 65 -11.51 11.24 -13.75
N ASN A 66 -11.54 12.55 -13.51
CA ASN A 66 -10.75 13.17 -12.43
C ASN A 66 -11.29 12.87 -11.04
N THR A 67 -12.56 12.46 -10.95
CA THR A 67 -13.24 12.13 -9.70
C THR A 67 -13.65 10.66 -9.67
N ILE A 68 -13.31 10.00 -8.57
CA ILE A 68 -13.72 8.63 -8.24
C ILE A 68 -14.45 8.61 -6.91
N LEU A 69 -15.25 7.58 -6.68
CA LEU A 69 -15.90 7.35 -5.39
C LEU A 69 -15.17 6.27 -4.61
N VAL A 70 -14.86 6.54 -3.36
CA VAL A 70 -14.13 5.62 -2.50
C VAL A 70 -14.92 5.36 -1.23
N LYS A 71 -15.00 4.09 -0.83
CA LYS A 71 -15.50 3.68 0.47
C LYS A 71 -14.31 3.49 1.43
N PRO A 72 -14.17 4.33 2.47
CA PRO A 72 -13.08 4.19 3.44
C PRO A 72 -13.20 2.91 4.26
N GLU A 73 -12.07 2.31 4.63
CA GLU A 73 -12.05 1.13 5.51
C GLU A 73 -12.66 1.44 6.89
N GLY A 74 -13.53 0.56 7.38
CA GLY A 74 -14.04 0.61 8.75
C GLY A 74 -15.26 1.50 8.98
N LEU A 75 -15.83 2.08 7.92
CA LEU A 75 -17.13 2.78 7.97
C LEU A 75 -18.32 1.85 7.71
N ALA A 76 -18.16 0.55 7.95
CA ALA A 76 -19.13 -0.54 7.73
C ALA A 76 -20.52 -0.36 8.37
N ARG A 77 -20.77 0.72 9.14
CA ARG A 77 -22.11 1.04 9.68
C ARG A 77 -23.00 1.79 8.70
N ASP A 78 -22.44 2.34 7.63
CA ASP A 78 -23.21 2.99 6.56
C ASP A 78 -22.76 2.40 5.22
N GLU A 79 -23.51 1.41 4.72
CA GLU A 79 -23.16 0.74 3.46
C GLU A 79 -23.19 1.68 2.26
N ASP A 80 -23.85 2.83 2.37
CA ASP A 80 -24.04 3.80 1.30
C ASP A 80 -23.13 5.03 1.41
N PHE A 81 -22.23 5.07 2.39
CA PHE A 81 -21.30 6.19 2.52
C PHE A 81 -20.13 6.08 1.53
N TRP A 82 -20.09 6.99 0.55
CA TRP A 82 -19.01 7.11 -0.43
C TRP A 82 -18.42 8.53 -0.40
N CYS A 83 -17.09 8.62 -0.44
CA CYS A 83 -16.38 9.89 -0.54
C CYS A 83 -15.90 10.13 -1.97
N ALA A 84 -15.98 11.37 -2.44
CA ALA A 84 -15.28 11.78 -3.66
C ALA A 84 -13.76 11.84 -3.39
N SER A 85 -12.97 11.30 -4.32
CA SER A 85 -11.50 11.35 -4.32
C SER A 85 -10.99 11.49 -5.77
N SER A 86 -9.67 11.49 -5.96
CA SER A 86 -9.03 11.44 -7.28
C SER A 86 -8.09 10.23 -7.37
N ILE A 87 -7.74 9.81 -8.58
CA ILE A 87 -6.79 8.71 -8.82
C ILE A 87 -5.46 8.99 -8.13
N GLU A 88 -4.92 10.21 -8.28
CA GLU A 88 -3.65 10.63 -7.69
C GLU A 88 -3.73 10.61 -6.16
N ARG A 89 -4.85 11.06 -5.60
CA ARG A 89 -5.05 11.06 -4.15
C ARG A 89 -5.06 9.64 -3.58
N GLU A 90 -5.70 8.70 -4.27
CA GLU A 90 -5.75 7.29 -3.87
C GLU A 90 -4.41 6.59 -4.05
N LEU A 91 -3.68 6.86 -5.14
CA LEU A 91 -2.32 6.34 -5.31
C LEU A 91 -1.39 6.84 -4.20
N GLU A 92 -1.52 8.11 -3.80
CA GLU A 92 -0.76 8.66 -2.66
C GLU A 92 -1.16 8.01 -1.33
N PHE A 93 -2.46 7.75 -1.13
CA PHE A 93 -2.94 6.98 0.02
C PHE A 93 -2.33 5.58 0.05
N LEU A 94 -2.41 4.81 -1.05
CA LEU A 94 -1.84 3.47 -1.17
C LEU A 94 -0.32 3.47 -0.91
N ARG A 95 0.40 4.47 -1.43
CA ARG A 95 1.83 4.65 -1.18
C ARG A 95 2.11 4.86 0.30
N SER A 96 1.44 5.83 0.94
CA SER A 96 1.61 6.14 2.35
C SER A 96 1.25 4.96 3.26
N HIS A 97 0.14 4.29 2.96
CA HIS A 97 -0.33 3.10 3.67
C HIS A 97 0.66 1.94 3.55
N THR A 98 1.20 1.70 2.36
CA THR A 98 2.23 0.68 2.13
C THR A 98 3.51 0.98 2.91
N ILE A 99 3.98 2.24 2.90
CA ILE A 99 5.15 2.66 3.69
C ILE A 99 4.91 2.43 5.19
N HIS A 100 3.74 2.81 5.71
CA HIS A 100 3.37 2.58 7.11
C HIS A 100 3.46 1.10 7.49
N HIS A 101 2.90 0.21 6.66
CA HIS A 101 2.99 -1.22 6.90
C HIS A 101 4.38 -1.80 6.72
N TYR A 102 5.19 -1.25 5.80
CA TYR A 102 6.60 -1.62 5.68
C TYR A 102 7.40 -1.22 6.92
N ALA A 103 7.06 -0.11 7.60
CA ALA A 103 7.64 0.23 8.89
C ALA A 103 7.32 -0.83 9.97
N LEU A 104 6.08 -1.31 10.01
CA LEU A 104 5.66 -2.39 10.92
C LEU A 104 6.35 -3.72 10.60
N ILE A 105 6.52 -4.03 9.32
CA ILE A 105 7.29 -5.20 8.86
C ILE A 105 8.75 -5.08 9.29
N ASN A 106 9.38 -3.93 9.06
CA ASN A 106 10.76 -3.66 9.46
C ASN A 106 10.95 -3.88 10.97
N PHE A 107 10.08 -3.28 11.79
CA PHE A 107 10.09 -3.44 13.25
C PHE A 107 10.03 -4.93 13.66
N LYS A 108 9.15 -5.71 13.05
CA LYS A 108 8.99 -7.15 13.33
C LYS A 108 10.19 -7.98 12.88
N LEU A 109 10.71 -7.72 11.68
CA LEU A 109 11.88 -8.43 11.16
C LEU A 109 13.12 -8.19 12.04
N ARG A 110 13.34 -6.95 12.46
CA ARG A 110 14.42 -6.60 13.40
C ARG A 110 14.27 -7.28 14.75
N ALA A 111 13.04 -7.35 15.29
CA ALA A 111 12.76 -8.09 16.53
C ALA A 111 13.03 -9.61 16.40
N LEU A 112 13.05 -10.14 15.17
CA LEU A 112 13.42 -11.51 14.85
C LEU A 112 14.90 -11.66 14.44
N ASN A 113 15.74 -10.63 14.67
CA ASN A 113 17.16 -10.58 14.32
C ASN A 113 17.48 -10.69 12.81
N PHE A 114 16.55 -10.29 11.94
CA PHE A 114 16.86 -10.11 10.52
C PHE A 114 17.51 -8.75 10.29
N ASP A 115 18.52 -8.74 9.41
CA ASP A 115 19.07 -7.50 8.89
C ASP A 115 18.15 -6.93 7.80
N VAL A 116 17.81 -5.65 7.93
CA VAL A 116 16.86 -4.94 7.07
C VAL A 116 17.43 -3.56 6.79
N PRO A 117 17.46 -3.11 5.51
CA PRO A 117 17.97 -1.78 5.17
C PRO A 117 17.35 -0.68 6.03
N PRO A 118 18.14 0.28 6.56
CA PRO A 118 17.65 1.29 7.50
C PRO A 118 16.58 2.22 6.89
N GLU A 119 16.55 2.35 5.57
CA GLU A 119 15.55 3.10 4.80
C GLU A 119 14.24 2.33 4.55
N PHE A 120 14.18 1.02 4.80
CA PHE A 120 12.99 0.23 4.52
C PHE A 120 11.83 0.60 5.45
N GLY A 121 10.68 0.97 4.85
CA GLY A 121 9.52 1.45 5.59
C GLY A 121 9.64 2.87 6.14
N VAL A 122 10.62 3.64 5.69
CA VAL A 122 10.78 5.05 6.09
C VAL A 122 10.13 5.97 5.06
N ALA A 123 9.37 6.95 5.53
CA ALA A 123 8.72 7.92 4.65
C ALA A 123 9.75 8.77 3.85
N PRO A 124 9.48 9.09 2.57
CA PRO A 124 10.38 9.90 1.76
C PRO A 124 10.75 11.25 2.36
N SER A 125 9.83 11.91 3.07
CA SER A 125 10.09 13.17 3.78
C SER A 125 11.16 13.02 4.84
N THR A 126 11.10 11.94 5.64
CA THR A 126 12.09 11.61 6.66
C THR A 126 13.45 11.30 6.03
N LEU A 127 13.48 10.54 4.93
CA LEU A 127 14.73 10.26 4.21
C LEU A 127 15.39 11.54 3.66
N ARG A 128 14.60 12.49 3.15
CA ARG A 128 15.11 13.80 2.70
C ARG A 128 15.70 14.59 3.86
N PHE A 129 15.00 14.63 5.00
CA PHE A 129 15.49 15.30 6.19
C PHE A 129 16.84 14.73 6.67
N TRP A 130 16.97 13.40 6.77
CA TRP A 130 18.25 12.77 7.14
C TRP A 130 19.40 13.07 6.17
N LYS A 131 19.12 13.16 4.87
CA LYS A 131 20.13 13.54 3.87
C LYS A 131 20.61 14.98 4.07
N GLN A 132 19.69 15.89 4.39
CA GLN A 132 20.00 17.29 4.66
C GLN A 132 20.86 17.43 5.93
N GLU A 133 20.51 16.75 7.02
CA GLU A 133 21.31 16.77 8.24
C GLU A 133 22.72 16.20 8.06
N LYS A 134 22.87 15.07 7.35
CA LYS A 134 24.19 14.51 7.03
C LYS A 134 25.06 15.44 6.20
N SER A 135 24.45 16.18 5.27
CA SER A 135 25.17 17.15 4.43
C SER A 135 25.61 18.37 5.25
N ALA A 136 24.81 18.78 6.23
CA ALA A 136 25.12 19.90 7.12
C ALA A 136 26.16 19.55 8.20
N ALA A 137 26.25 18.28 8.62
CA ALA A 137 27.21 17.82 9.63
C ALA A 137 28.59 17.42 9.04
N GLY A 138 28.71 17.33 7.71
CA GLY A 138 29.92 16.90 7.00
C GLY A 138 30.68 18.01 6.27
N GLY A 139 30.26 19.27 6.42
CA GLY A 139 30.94 20.47 5.89
C GLY A 139 31.34 21.40 7.02
#